data_AF-A0A520ADF6-F1
#
_entry.id   AF-A0A520ADF6-F1
#
_cell.length_a   1.000
_cell.length_b   1.000
_cell.length_c   1.000
_cell.angle_alpha   90.00
_cell.angle_beta   90.00
_cell.angle_gamma   90.00
#
_symmetry.space_group_name_H-M   'P 1'
#
loop_
_entity.id
_entity.type
_entity.pdbx_description
1 polymer ?
#
loop_
_entity_poly.entity_id
_entity_poly.type
_entity_poly.pdbx_seq_one_letter_code
_entity_poly.pdbx_strand_id
1 'polypeptide(L)'
;MAKIPQRFYAVTNGVKSIFNTKEEMNAFLREKGSTVTANYQSRNIEISIEIKLPANTKTNLSSTYGIVELVDFEGPIKIDATYGGIDAKLQEKVVGSLKMTNRFGKIYTDFNFKPEEIKEQRFFTSINANPGKGANYDFSSSYGHIYLRKP
;
A
#
# COMPACT_ATOMS: atom_id res chain seq x y z
N MET A 1 -18.26 -6.51 22.56
CA MET A 1 -17.33 -5.99 21.52
C MET A 1 -17.67 -4.53 21.26
N ALA A 2 -16.69 -3.63 21.30
CA ALA A 2 -16.91 -2.23 20.95
C ALA A 2 -17.31 -2.12 19.46
N LYS A 3 -18.39 -1.37 19.16
CA LYS A 3 -18.81 -1.12 17.78
C LYS A 3 -17.85 -0.14 17.14
N ILE A 4 -17.37 -0.47 15.94
CA ILE A 4 -16.54 0.44 15.14
C ILE A 4 -17.32 1.74 14.89
N PRO A 5 -16.73 2.92 15.16
CA PRO A 5 -17.43 4.20 14.98
C PRO A 5 -17.92 4.39 13.55
N GLN A 6 -19.18 4.78 13.41
CA GLN A 6 -19.71 5.25 12.14
C GLN A 6 -19.25 6.70 11.90
N ARG A 7 -19.02 7.03 10.64
CA ARG A 7 -18.84 8.40 10.15
C ARG A 7 -19.88 8.68 9.08
N PHE A 8 -20.37 9.90 9.08
CA PHE A 8 -21.39 10.38 8.16
C PHE A 8 -20.77 11.41 7.22
N TYR A 9 -21.19 11.40 5.96
CA TYR A 9 -20.58 12.21 4.92
C TYR A 9 -21.67 12.86 4.06
N ALA A 10 -21.44 14.13 3.68
CA ALA A 10 -22.22 14.82 2.66
C ALA A 10 -21.28 15.45 1.65
N VAL A 11 -21.63 15.37 0.37
CA VAL A 11 -20.86 15.95 -0.74
C VAL A 11 -21.63 17.15 -1.29
N THR A 12 -20.98 18.31 -1.31
CA THR A 12 -21.54 19.57 -1.83
C THR A 12 -20.54 20.16 -2.82
N ASN A 13 -20.95 20.40 -4.06
CA ASN A 13 -20.08 20.93 -5.12
C ASN A 13 -18.73 20.17 -5.26
N GLY A 14 -18.75 18.84 -5.07
CA GLY A 14 -17.55 17.99 -5.11
C GLY A 14 -16.71 17.96 -3.83
N VAL A 15 -17.03 18.79 -2.83
CA VAL A 15 -16.33 18.83 -1.53
C VAL A 15 -17.03 17.92 -0.53
N LYS A 16 -16.25 17.04 0.11
CA LYS A 16 -16.72 16.08 1.11
C LYS A 16 -16.63 16.67 2.52
N SER A 17 -17.78 16.83 3.17
CA SER A 17 -17.88 17.17 4.60
C SER A 17 -18.03 15.90 5.45
N ILE A 18 -17.48 15.90 6.66
CA ILE A 18 -17.47 14.76 7.58
C ILE A 18 -18.19 15.14 8.88
N PHE A 19 -19.08 14.26 9.35
CA PHE A 19 -19.85 14.43 10.57
C PHE A 19 -19.66 13.23 11.51
N ASN A 20 -19.70 13.48 12.82
CA ASN A 20 -19.56 12.43 13.84
C ASN A 20 -20.88 11.73 14.11
N THR A 21 -22.00 12.45 13.96
CA THR A 21 -23.35 11.95 14.25
C THR A 21 -24.27 12.10 13.03
N LYS A 22 -25.37 11.33 13.04
CA LYS A 22 -26.38 11.41 11.98
C LYS A 22 -27.16 12.71 12.09
N GLU A 23 -27.34 13.21 13.30
CA GLU A 23 -28.05 14.43 13.63
C GLU A 23 -27.34 15.66 13.05
N GLU A 24 -26.01 15.73 13.21
CA GLU A 24 -25.17 16.77 12.58
C GLU A 24 -25.30 16.76 11.05
N MET A 25 -25.19 15.59 10.43
CA MET A 25 -25.37 15.47 8.98
C MET A 25 -26.78 15.91 8.56
N ASN A 26 -27.83 15.47 9.27
CA ASN A 26 -29.20 15.85 8.95
C ASN A 26 -29.45 17.36 9.08
N ALA A 27 -28.86 18.02 10.08
CA ALA A 27 -28.92 19.47 10.21
C ALA A 27 -28.29 20.16 9.00
N PHE A 28 -27.11 19.69 8.57
CA PHE A 28 -26.44 20.18 7.37
C PHE A 28 -27.28 19.94 6.10
N LEU A 29 -27.90 18.77 5.96
CA LEU A 29 -28.77 18.45 4.82
C LEU A 29 -30.02 19.35 4.77
N ARG A 30 -30.58 19.75 5.92
CA ARG A 30 -31.70 20.69 5.96
C ARG A 30 -31.30 22.09 5.52
N GLU A 31 -30.10 22.54 5.86
CA GLU A 31 -29.59 23.86 5.49
C GLU A 31 -29.16 23.93 4.02
N LYS A 32 -28.49 22.88 3.52
CA LYS A 32 -27.81 22.89 2.22
C LYS A 32 -28.40 21.92 1.18
N GLY A 33 -29.53 21.28 1.48
CA GLY A 33 -30.04 20.10 0.75
C GLY A 33 -30.13 20.22 -0.77
N SER A 34 -30.41 21.41 -1.31
CA SER A 34 -30.45 21.66 -2.76
C SER A 34 -29.07 21.59 -3.44
N THR A 35 -27.98 21.71 -2.69
CA THR A 35 -26.59 21.68 -3.20
C THR A 35 -25.87 20.37 -2.89
N VAL A 36 -26.50 19.47 -2.11
CA VAL A 36 -25.92 18.19 -1.72
C VAL A 36 -26.16 17.17 -2.83
N THR A 37 -25.09 16.62 -3.37
CA THR A 37 -25.15 15.65 -4.47
C THR A 37 -25.08 14.21 -3.99
N ALA A 38 -24.56 13.96 -2.79
CA ALA A 38 -24.53 12.65 -2.16
C ALA A 38 -24.47 12.74 -0.64
N ASN A 39 -25.07 11.78 0.05
CA ASN A 39 -24.89 11.56 1.48
C ASN A 39 -24.80 10.06 1.77
N TYR A 40 -23.93 9.67 2.69
CA TYR A 40 -23.70 8.27 3.04
C TYR A 40 -23.08 8.11 4.43
N GLN A 41 -23.18 6.90 4.96
CA GLN A 41 -22.50 6.48 6.18
C GLN A 41 -21.42 5.44 5.85
N SER A 42 -20.29 5.51 6.52
CA SER A 42 -19.26 4.47 6.46
C SER A 42 -18.71 4.20 7.85
N ARG A 43 -17.95 3.12 7.99
CA ARG A 43 -17.13 2.89 9.18
C ARG A 43 -15.78 3.57 8.97
N ASN A 44 -15.33 4.34 9.96
CA ASN A 44 -13.98 4.87 9.93
C ASN A 44 -13.06 3.87 10.59
N ILE A 45 -12.37 3.07 9.78
CA ILE A 45 -11.45 2.03 10.24
C ILE A 45 -10.08 2.39 9.68
N GLU A 46 -9.14 2.62 10.58
CA GLU A 46 -7.73 2.68 10.30
C GLU A 46 -7.07 1.56 11.11
N ILE A 47 -6.29 0.72 10.43
CA ILE A 47 -5.58 -0.40 11.04
C ILE A 47 -4.11 -0.24 10.67
N SER A 48 -3.27 -0.08 11.69
CA SER A 48 -1.82 -0.04 11.56
C SER A 48 -1.24 -1.17 12.41
N ILE A 49 -0.41 -2.00 11.81
CA ILE A 49 0.25 -3.13 12.48
C ILE A 49 1.76 -2.95 12.29
N GLU A 50 2.47 -2.75 13.39
CA GLU A 50 3.94 -2.70 13.40
C GLU A 50 4.48 -4.07 13.83
N ILE A 51 5.32 -4.69 13.00
CA ILE A 51 5.92 -6.00 13.27
C ILE A 51 7.44 -5.83 13.26
N LYS A 52 8.08 -6.14 14.39
CA LYS A 52 9.54 -6.18 14.52
C LYS A 52 10.01 -7.62 14.52
N LEU A 53 11.04 -7.90 13.74
CA LEU A 53 11.63 -9.24 13.59
C LEU A 53 13.13 -9.19 13.90
N PRO A 54 13.71 -10.29 14.39
CA PRO A 54 15.16 -10.41 14.46
C PRO A 54 15.81 -10.24 13.08
N ALA A 55 17.03 -9.69 13.06
CA ALA A 55 17.81 -9.57 11.84
C ALA A 55 17.97 -10.94 11.14
N ASN A 56 18.04 -10.93 9.80
CA ASN A 56 18.22 -12.11 8.95
C ASN A 56 17.11 -13.18 9.03
N THR A 57 15.96 -12.88 9.65
CA THR A 57 14.82 -13.81 9.70
C THR A 57 14.22 -13.97 8.31
N LYS A 58 14.16 -15.20 7.80
CA LYS A 58 13.41 -15.48 6.55
C LYS A 58 11.92 -15.24 6.79
N THR A 59 11.33 -14.35 5.99
CA THR A 59 9.97 -13.87 6.23
C THR A 59 9.09 -14.02 4.99
N ASN A 60 7.85 -14.45 5.20
CA ASN A 60 6.80 -14.41 4.18
C ASN A 60 5.67 -13.55 4.73
N LEU A 61 5.24 -12.54 3.97
CA LEU A 61 4.17 -11.63 4.34
C LEU A 61 3.13 -11.58 3.23
N SER A 62 1.86 -11.65 3.58
CA SER A 62 0.75 -11.49 2.64
C SER A 62 -0.23 -10.44 3.15
N SER A 63 -0.62 -9.51 2.28
CA SER A 63 -1.61 -8.48 2.56
C SER A 63 -2.72 -8.52 1.52
N THR A 64 -3.96 -8.72 1.96
CA THR A 64 -5.11 -8.63 1.05
C THR A 64 -5.50 -7.19 0.78
N TYR A 65 -5.52 -6.33 1.80
CA TYR A 65 -5.89 -4.92 1.71
C TYR A 65 -4.88 -4.06 2.46
N GLY A 66 -4.54 -2.91 1.88
CA GLY A 66 -3.64 -1.94 2.50
C GLY A 66 -2.19 -2.09 2.04
N ILE A 67 -1.37 -1.09 2.39
CA ILE A 67 0.02 -0.99 1.96
C ILE A 67 0.91 -1.75 2.94
N VAL A 68 1.87 -2.50 2.40
CA VAL A 68 2.96 -3.09 3.19
C VAL A 68 4.13 -2.13 3.15
N GLU A 69 4.55 -1.65 4.32
CA GLU A 69 5.76 -0.84 4.47
C GLU A 69 6.89 -1.70 5.02
N LEU A 70 8.02 -1.75 4.31
CA LEU A 70 9.23 -2.45 4.73
C LEU A 70 10.36 -1.44 4.92
N VAL A 71 10.94 -1.38 6.11
CA VAL A 71 12.00 -0.41 6.45
C VAL A 71 13.19 -1.13 7.04
N ASP A 72 14.38 -0.90 6.49
CA ASP A 72 15.68 -1.38 7.00
C ASP A 72 15.72 -2.90 7.33
N PHE A 73 15.06 -3.71 6.50
CA PHE A 73 15.02 -5.16 6.69
C PHE A 73 16.14 -5.85 5.92
N GLU A 74 17.03 -6.55 6.61
CA GLU A 74 18.22 -7.19 6.02
C GLU A 74 18.06 -8.71 5.80
N GLY A 75 16.88 -9.27 6.09
CA GLY A 75 16.60 -10.70 5.89
C GLY A 75 15.99 -11.02 4.52
N PRO A 76 15.97 -12.31 4.13
CA PRO A 76 15.24 -12.73 2.94
C PRO A 76 13.74 -12.57 3.17
N ILE A 77 13.04 -11.94 2.23
CA ILE A 77 11.60 -11.71 2.37
C ILE A 77 10.84 -11.91 1.06
N LYS A 78 9.66 -12.52 1.19
CA LYS A 78 8.63 -12.55 0.16
C LYS A 78 7.41 -11.75 0.62
N ILE A 79 6.91 -10.85 -0.23
CA ILE A 79 5.72 -10.05 0.02
C ILE A 79 4.73 -10.24 -1.13
N ASP A 80 3.51 -10.68 -0.80
CA ASP A 80 2.40 -10.77 -1.73
C ASP A 80 1.28 -9.79 -1.30
N ALA A 81 1.05 -8.74 -2.09
CA ALA A 81 0.01 -7.73 -1.88
C ALA A 81 -1.09 -7.81 -2.97
N THR A 82 -2.36 -7.92 -2.56
CA THR A 82 -3.48 -8.03 -3.52
C THR A 82 -4.07 -6.66 -3.86
N TYR A 83 -4.81 -6.05 -2.94
CA TYR A 83 -5.50 -4.76 -3.09
C TYR A 83 -4.81 -3.68 -2.27
N GLY A 84 -3.53 -3.50 -2.56
CA GLY A 84 -2.62 -2.62 -1.86
C GLY A 84 -1.26 -2.61 -2.55
N GLY A 85 -0.38 -1.74 -2.07
CA GLY A 85 0.98 -1.59 -2.60
C GLY A 85 2.04 -2.16 -1.66
N ILE A 86 3.27 -2.15 -2.15
CA ILE A 86 4.46 -2.42 -1.36
C ILE A 86 5.30 -1.16 -1.41
N ASP A 87 5.68 -0.64 -0.25
CA ASP A 87 6.63 0.46 -0.11
C ASP A 87 7.83 -0.02 0.70
N ALA A 88 8.94 -0.31 0.01
CA ALA A 88 10.16 -0.80 0.61
C ALA A 88 11.24 0.28 0.59
N LYS A 89 11.71 0.67 1.78
CA LYS A 89 12.91 1.51 1.98
C LYS A 89 14.06 0.62 2.41
N LEU A 90 15.03 0.40 1.51
CA LEU A 90 16.13 -0.53 1.71
C LEU A 90 17.47 0.13 1.36
N GLN A 91 18.53 -0.28 2.06
CA GLN A 91 19.89 0.08 1.68
C GLN A 91 20.36 -0.78 0.49
N GLU A 92 20.82 -0.18 -0.60
CA GLU A 92 21.24 -0.93 -1.81
C GLU A 92 22.24 -2.06 -1.49
N LYS A 93 23.17 -1.84 -0.55
CA LYS A 93 24.21 -2.82 -0.16
C LYS A 93 23.66 -4.12 0.45
N VAL A 94 22.44 -4.11 1.01
CA VAL A 94 21.84 -5.29 1.65
C VAL A 94 21.00 -6.12 0.67
N VAL A 95 20.82 -5.64 -0.56
CA VAL A 95 20.09 -6.35 -1.60
C VAL A 95 21.05 -7.25 -2.35
N GLY A 96 20.85 -8.56 -2.22
CA GLY A 96 21.55 -9.57 -3.01
C GLY A 96 20.84 -9.80 -4.32
N SER A 97 19.62 -10.28 -4.23
CA SER A 97 18.73 -10.55 -5.35
C SER A 97 17.38 -9.88 -5.15
N LEU A 98 16.80 -9.41 -6.25
CA LEU A 98 15.57 -8.67 -6.28
C LEU A 98 14.69 -9.20 -7.41
N LYS A 99 13.49 -9.62 -7.03
CA LYS A 99 12.40 -9.93 -7.95
C LYS A 99 11.21 -9.04 -7.61
N MET A 100 10.76 -8.27 -8.58
CA MET A 100 9.58 -7.41 -8.43
C MET A 100 8.60 -7.74 -9.53
N THR A 101 7.40 -8.20 -9.16
CA THR A 101 6.32 -8.53 -10.07
C THR A 101 5.11 -7.66 -9.78
N ASN A 102 4.64 -6.95 -10.78
CA ASN A 102 3.44 -6.15 -10.72
C ASN A 102 2.47 -6.57 -11.82
N ARG A 103 1.15 -6.56 -11.55
CA ARG A 103 0.13 -6.76 -12.57
C ARG A 103 -0.48 -5.44 -13.03
N PHE A 104 -1.49 -4.94 -12.32
CA PHE A 104 -2.29 -3.80 -12.76
C PHE A 104 -1.77 -2.43 -12.28
N GLY A 105 -0.62 -2.40 -11.60
CA GLY A 105 0.06 -1.20 -11.13
C GLY A 105 1.36 -0.94 -11.90
N LYS A 106 2.35 -0.41 -11.17
CA LYS A 106 3.66 0.01 -11.69
C LYS A 106 4.72 -0.26 -10.65
N ILE A 107 5.96 -0.41 -11.11
CA ILE A 107 7.14 -0.53 -10.26
C ILE A 107 7.92 0.78 -10.38
N TYR A 108 8.25 1.39 -9.25
CA TYR A 108 9.04 2.61 -9.15
C TYR A 108 10.26 2.32 -8.30
N THR A 109 11.43 2.78 -8.76
CA THR A 109 12.64 2.68 -7.97
C THR A 109 13.61 3.81 -8.26
N ASP A 110 14.32 4.24 -7.21
CA ASP A 110 15.48 5.14 -7.27
C ASP A 110 16.81 4.38 -7.10
N PHE A 111 16.74 3.05 -7.03
CA PHE A 111 17.92 2.21 -7.03
C PHE A 111 18.59 2.26 -8.39
N ASN A 112 19.92 2.28 -8.39
CA ASN A 112 20.70 2.23 -9.62
C ASN A 112 21.31 0.83 -9.79
N PHE A 113 20.48 -0.14 -10.19
CA PHE A 113 20.94 -1.49 -10.55
C PHE A 113 20.72 -1.77 -12.03
N LYS A 114 21.48 -2.72 -12.56
CA LYS A 114 21.26 -3.27 -13.90
C LYS A 114 20.30 -4.46 -13.80
N PRO A 115 19.08 -4.38 -14.37
CA PRO A 115 18.20 -5.53 -14.47
C PRO A 115 18.83 -6.62 -15.32
N GLU A 116 18.70 -7.87 -14.89
CA GLU A 116 19.05 -9.03 -15.71
C GLU A 116 17.92 -9.37 -16.68
N GLU A 117 16.68 -9.21 -16.21
CA GLU A 117 15.48 -9.45 -17.00
C GLU A 117 14.44 -8.38 -16.68
N ILE A 118 13.84 -7.82 -17.73
CA ILE A 118 12.62 -7.04 -17.66
C ILE A 118 11.61 -7.68 -18.59
N LYS A 119 10.43 -8.01 -18.05
CA LYS A 119 9.29 -8.50 -18.82
C LYS A 119 8.13 -7.54 -18.65
N GLU A 120 7.75 -6.90 -19.75
CA GLU A 120 6.59 -6.00 -19.81
C GLU A 120 5.55 -6.56 -20.77
N GLN A 121 4.32 -6.65 -20.28
CA GLN A 121 3.15 -7.08 -21.02
C GLN A 121 1.95 -6.25 -20.58
N ARG A 122 0.80 -6.46 -21.23
CA ARG A 122 -0.43 -5.77 -20.85
C ARG A 122 -0.79 -6.14 -19.40
N PHE A 123 -0.83 -5.13 -18.53
CA PHE A 123 -1.12 -5.29 -17.09
C PHE A 123 -0.15 -6.28 -16.41
N PHE A 124 1.12 -6.29 -16.82
CA PHE A 124 2.14 -7.08 -16.15
C PHE A 124 3.53 -6.48 -16.38
N THR A 125 4.28 -6.31 -15.30
CA THR A 125 5.70 -5.95 -15.31
C THR A 125 6.44 -6.84 -14.33
N SER A 126 7.53 -7.47 -14.75
CA SER A 126 8.44 -8.20 -13.87
C SER A 126 9.86 -7.70 -14.08
N ILE A 127 10.58 -7.46 -13.00
CA ILE A 127 11.99 -7.07 -12.99
C ILE A 127 12.75 -8.05 -12.12
N ASN A 128 13.76 -8.70 -12.68
CA ASN A 128 14.73 -9.53 -11.95
C ASN A 128 16.10 -8.86 -12.00
N ALA A 129 16.79 -8.76 -10.86
CA ALA A 129 18.13 -8.21 -10.76
C ALA A 129 18.90 -8.85 -9.61
N ASN A 130 20.23 -8.94 -9.74
CA ASN A 130 21.15 -9.36 -8.68
C ASN A 130 22.16 -8.23 -8.38
N PRO A 131 21.72 -7.14 -7.72
CA PRO A 131 22.58 -5.96 -7.50
C PRO A 131 23.76 -6.21 -6.56
N GLY A 132 23.76 -7.28 -5.75
CA GLY A 132 24.79 -7.48 -4.73
C GLY A 132 24.87 -8.91 -4.16
N LYS A 133 25.40 -9.02 -2.94
CA LYS A 133 25.57 -10.30 -2.21
C LYS A 133 24.74 -10.39 -0.92
N GLY A 134 23.79 -9.47 -0.74
CA GLY A 134 22.92 -9.43 0.43
C GLY A 134 21.76 -10.43 0.37
N ALA A 135 20.63 -10.07 0.99
CA ALA A 135 19.44 -10.92 1.07
C ALA A 135 18.61 -10.94 -0.22
N ASN A 136 17.71 -11.91 -0.31
CA ASN A 136 16.76 -12.04 -1.42
C ASN A 136 15.43 -11.35 -1.10
N TYR A 137 14.96 -10.51 -2.01
CA TYR A 137 13.69 -9.79 -1.91
C TYR A 137 12.78 -10.17 -3.08
N ASP A 138 11.61 -10.74 -2.78
CA ASP A 138 10.59 -11.10 -3.77
C ASP A 138 9.29 -10.34 -3.47
N PHE A 139 9.00 -9.33 -4.29
CA PHE A 139 7.86 -8.44 -4.13
C PHE A 139 6.84 -8.66 -5.24
N SER A 140 5.60 -8.94 -4.85
CA SER A 140 4.50 -9.22 -5.76
C SER A 140 3.30 -8.36 -5.41
N SER A 141 2.83 -7.53 -6.34
CA SER A 141 1.63 -6.71 -6.19
C SER A 141 0.66 -6.94 -7.34
N SER A 142 -0.62 -7.14 -7.01
CA SER A 142 -1.66 -7.35 -8.03
C SER A 142 -2.30 -6.05 -8.51
N TYR A 143 -2.80 -5.22 -7.61
CA TYR A 143 -3.56 -4.01 -7.98
C TYR A 143 -2.97 -2.69 -7.44
N GLY A 144 -1.94 -2.73 -6.58
CA GLY A 144 -1.21 -1.53 -6.16
C GLY A 144 0.15 -1.41 -6.82
N HIS A 145 0.87 -0.35 -6.47
CA HIS A 145 2.23 -0.10 -6.95
C HIS A 145 3.28 -0.78 -6.05
N ILE A 146 4.47 -0.99 -6.61
CA ILE A 146 5.66 -1.35 -5.84
C ILE A 146 6.58 -0.13 -5.88
N TYR A 147 6.99 0.35 -4.72
CA TYR A 147 8.01 1.38 -4.56
C TYR A 147 9.20 0.74 -3.87
N LEU A 148 10.35 0.71 -4.54
CA LEU A 148 11.63 0.34 -3.94
C LEU A 148 12.52 1.58 -3.88
N ARG A 149 12.76 2.09 -2.68
CA ARG A 149 13.34 3.41 -2.45
C ARG A 149 14.58 3.31 -1.58
N LYS A 150 15.51 4.22 -1.79
CA LYS A 150 16.59 4.49 -0.83
C LYS A 150 15.98 5.07 0.46
N PRO A 151 16.59 4.80 1.63
CA PRO A 151 16.18 5.41 2.89
C PRO A 151 16.31 6.93 2.88
#